data_AF-A0A0N5B477-F1
#
_entry.id   AF-A0A0N5B477-F1
#
_cell.length_a   1.000
_cell.length_b   1.000
_cell.length_c   1.000
_cell.angle_alpha   90.00
_cell.angle_beta   90.00
_cell.angle_gamma   90.00
#
_symmetry.space_group_name_H-M   'P 1'
#
loop_
_entity.id
_entity.type
_entity.pdbx_description
1 polymer ?
#
loop_
_entity_poly.entity_id
_entity_poly.type
_entity_poly.pdbx_seq_one_letter_code
_entity_poly.pdbx_strand_id
1 'polypeptide(L)'
;MLSKRDIRAIMLYEFKRGTNATKTTQEINETFGKDLVSHATVKRWFKKHREGSEDLENEERRRPETVLDNDELREAVEANPCATVRELAEELNVSKKTVSDHLKEKGKSKKLDKWVPHDLNNCQKLHRY
;
A
#
# COMPACT_ATOMS: atom_id res chain seq x y z
N MET A 1 -7.39 -8.49 -25.95
CA MET A 1 -7.45 -9.40 -24.77
C MET A 1 -8.53 -8.86 -23.85
N LEU A 2 -9.44 -9.69 -23.34
CA LEU A 2 -10.42 -9.23 -22.35
C LEU A 2 -9.69 -8.85 -21.05
N SER A 3 -10.00 -7.67 -20.53
CA SER A 3 -9.54 -7.28 -19.21
C SER A 3 -10.37 -8.00 -18.13
N LYS A 4 -9.85 -8.04 -16.89
CA LYS A 4 -10.61 -8.56 -15.75
C LYS A 4 -11.91 -7.78 -15.52
N ARG A 5 -11.93 -6.49 -15.86
CA ARG A 5 -13.10 -5.62 -15.71
C ARG A 5 -14.18 -5.97 -16.73
N ASP A 6 -13.80 -6.29 -17.97
CA ASP A 6 -14.72 -6.72 -19.03
C ASP A 6 -15.43 -8.02 -18.66
N ILE A 7 -14.67 -9.00 -18.16
CA ILE A 7 -15.22 -10.28 -17.71
C ILE A 7 -16.23 -10.08 -16.57
N ARG A 8 -15.95 -9.16 -15.63
CA ARG A 8 -16.88 -8.85 -14.53
C ARG A 8 -18.12 -8.13 -15.00
N ALA A 9 -18.00 -7.25 -16.01
CA ALA A 9 -19.16 -6.60 -16.63
C ALA A 9 -20.09 -7.64 -17.27
N ILE A 10 -19.53 -8.66 -17.93
CA ILE A 10 -20.30 -9.78 -18.49
C ILE A 10 -20.98 -10.58 -17.37
N MET A 11 -20.27 -10.88 -16.27
CA MET A 11 -20.86 -11.56 -15.12
C MET A 11 -22.04 -10.77 -14.52
N LEU A 12 -21.91 -9.44 -14.40
CA LEU A 12 -22.97 -8.57 -13.91
C LEU A 12 -24.18 -8.55 -14.87
N TYR A 13 -23.92 -8.49 -16.18
CA TYR A 13 -24.96 -8.56 -17.21
C TYR A 13 -25.76 -9.87 -17.12
N GLU A 14 -25.06 -11.01 -17.06
CA GLU A 14 -25.67 -12.33 -16.91
C GLU A 14 -26.45 -12.47 -15.59
N PHE A 15 -25.91 -11.93 -14.50
CA PHE A 15 -26.64 -11.87 -13.23
C PHE A 15 -27.96 -11.08 -13.35
N LYS A 16 -27.95 -9.91 -14.01
CA LYS A 16 -29.17 -9.10 -14.25
C LYS A 16 -30.17 -9.80 -15.18
N ARG A 17 -29.70 -10.66 -16.09
CA ARG A 17 -30.55 -11.52 -16.93
C ARG A 17 -31.19 -12.69 -16.15
N GLY A 18 -30.74 -12.97 -14.93
CA GLY A 18 -31.24 -14.06 -14.11
C GLY A 18 -30.68 -15.44 -14.50
N THR A 19 -29.54 -15.49 -15.21
CA THR A 19 -28.88 -16.77 -15.52
C THR A 19 -28.17 -17.34 -14.29
N ASN A 20 -27.95 -18.66 -14.29
CA ASN A 20 -27.27 -19.35 -13.20
C ASN A 20 -25.74 -19.31 -13.39
N ALA A 21 -24.98 -19.27 -12.30
CA ALA A 21 -23.52 -19.18 -12.32
C ALA A 21 -22.87 -20.32 -13.13
N THR A 22 -23.40 -21.55 -13.08
CA THR A 22 -22.93 -22.67 -13.91
C THR A 22 -23.09 -22.40 -15.40
N LYS A 23 -24.24 -21.88 -15.81
CA LYS A 23 -24.51 -21.55 -17.22
C LYS A 23 -23.61 -20.41 -17.68
N THR A 24 -23.51 -19.34 -16.89
CA THR A 24 -22.62 -18.20 -17.17
C THR A 24 -21.16 -18.63 -17.29
N THR A 25 -20.69 -19.56 -16.45
CA THR A 25 -19.30 -20.05 -16.56
C THR A 25 -19.04 -20.81 -17.84
N GLN A 26 -20.00 -21.62 -18.26
CA GLN A 26 -19.89 -22.37 -19.51
C GLN A 26 -19.92 -21.42 -20.70
N GLU A 27 -20.88 -20.50 -20.77
CA GLU A 27 -21.02 -19.52 -21.86
C GLU A 27 -19.77 -18.65 -21.99
N ILE A 28 -19.20 -18.15 -20.88
CA ILE A 28 -17.96 -17.34 -20.92
C ILE A 28 -16.77 -18.16 -21.45
N ASN A 29 -16.62 -19.40 -20.98
CA ASN A 29 -15.49 -20.24 -21.40
C ASN A 29 -15.64 -20.77 -22.84
N GLU A 30 -16.87 -20.94 -23.33
CA GLU A 30 -17.15 -21.30 -24.72
C GLU A 30 -16.91 -20.12 -25.68
N THR A 31 -17.27 -18.90 -25.28
CA THR A 31 -17.20 -17.71 -26.15
C THR A 31 -15.85 -17.01 -26.14
N PHE A 32 -15.21 -16.87 -24.97
CA PHE A 32 -14.00 -16.04 -24.82
C PHE A 32 -12.72 -16.85 -24.58
N GLY A 33 -12.82 -18.17 -24.44
CA GLY A 33 -11.67 -19.07 -24.32
C GLY A 33 -11.82 -20.06 -23.18
N LYS A 34 -11.33 -21.28 -23.42
CA LYS A 34 -11.40 -22.38 -22.45
C LYS A 34 -10.71 -21.99 -21.13
N ASP A 35 -11.36 -22.30 -20.02
CA ASP A 35 -10.86 -22.07 -18.65
C ASP A 35 -10.52 -20.61 -18.30
N LEU A 36 -11.14 -19.63 -18.99
CA LEU A 36 -10.97 -18.20 -18.70
C LEU A 36 -11.46 -17.82 -17.30
N VAL A 37 -12.59 -18.40 -16.88
CA VAL A 37 -13.18 -18.19 -15.55
C VAL A 37 -13.52 -19.50 -14.87
N SER A 38 -13.28 -19.54 -13.56
CA SER A 38 -13.70 -20.67 -12.73
C SER A 38 -15.13 -20.48 -12.21
N HIS A 39 -15.83 -21.59 -11.96
CA HIS A 39 -17.14 -21.56 -11.34
C HIS A 39 -17.16 -20.88 -9.97
N ALA A 40 -16.09 -21.07 -9.17
CA ALA A 40 -15.94 -20.40 -7.88
C ALA A 40 -15.87 -18.87 -8.03
N THR A 41 -15.20 -18.39 -9.09
CA THR A 41 -15.10 -16.95 -9.39
C THR A 41 -16.47 -16.37 -9.70
N VAL A 42 -17.23 -16.96 -10.63
CA VAL A 42 -18.55 -16.46 -11.02
C VAL A 42 -19.52 -16.51 -9.84
N LYS A 43 -19.52 -17.60 -9.04
CA LYS A 43 -20.34 -17.71 -7.84
C LYS A 43 -20.03 -16.60 -6.81
N ARG A 44 -18.75 -16.25 -6.63
CA ARG A 44 -18.34 -15.15 -5.73
C ARG A 44 -18.86 -13.80 -6.21
N TRP A 45 -18.76 -13.53 -7.52
CA TRP A 45 -19.28 -12.29 -8.12
C TRP A 45 -20.80 -12.21 -8.04
N PHE A 46 -21.51 -13.31 -8.31
CA PHE A 46 -22.96 -13.35 -8.16
C PHE A 46 -23.40 -13.12 -6.71
N LYS A 47 -22.65 -13.64 -5.74
CA LYS A 47 -22.89 -13.33 -4.32
C LYS A 47 -22.73 -11.82 -4.04
N LYS A 48 -21.63 -11.21 -4.50
CA LYS A 48 -21.40 -9.75 -4.37
C LYS A 48 -22.55 -8.93 -4.96
N HIS A 49 -23.05 -9.33 -6.14
CA HIS A 49 -24.18 -8.66 -6.78
C HIS A 49 -25.52 -8.89 -6.07
N ARG A 50 -25.74 -10.07 -5.48
CA ARG A 50 -26.92 -10.33 -4.62
C ARG A 50 -26.92 -9.47 -3.36
N GLU A 51 -25.75 -9.13 -2.84
CA GLU A 51 -25.57 -8.23 -1.70
C GLU A 51 -25.73 -6.75 -2.09
N GLY A 52 -26.09 -6.45 -3.36
CA GLY A 52 -26.42 -5.11 -3.84
C GLY A 52 -25.23 -4.32 -4.39
N SER A 53 -24.04 -4.91 -4.47
CA SER A 53 -22.86 -4.24 -5.02
C SER A 53 -22.74 -4.47 -6.53
N GLU A 54 -22.84 -3.40 -7.32
CA GLU A 54 -22.57 -3.42 -8.77
C GLU A 54 -21.12 -3.07 -9.12
N ASP A 55 -20.27 -2.90 -8.10
CA ASP A 55 -18.88 -2.52 -8.30
C ASP A 55 -18.09 -3.63 -8.99
N LEU A 56 -17.47 -3.28 -10.12
CA LEU A 56 -16.67 -4.17 -10.95
C LEU A 56 -15.20 -4.20 -10.53
N GLU A 57 -14.78 -3.33 -9.61
CA GLU A 57 -13.42 -3.33 -9.10
C GLU A 57 -13.22 -4.33 -7.95
N ASN A 58 -11.95 -4.63 -7.67
CA ASN A 58 -11.65 -5.30 -6.41
C ASN A 58 -11.82 -4.28 -5.30
N GLU A 59 -12.37 -4.71 -4.17
CA GLU A 59 -12.22 -3.96 -2.93
C GLU A 59 -10.73 -3.72 -2.66
N GLU A 60 -10.46 -2.57 -2.08
CA GLU A 60 -9.11 -2.22 -1.66
C GLU A 60 -8.59 -3.31 -0.74
N ARG A 61 -7.53 -4.00 -1.19
CA ARG A 61 -6.90 -5.02 -0.37
C ARG A 61 -6.21 -4.31 0.77
N ARG A 62 -6.82 -4.38 1.96
CA ARG A 62 -6.15 -3.93 3.19
C ARG A 62 -4.86 -4.73 3.33
N ARG A 63 -3.73 -4.02 3.27
CA ARG A 63 -2.44 -4.55 3.67
C ARG A 63 -2.47 -4.70 5.20
N PRO A 64 -1.78 -5.69 5.78
CA PRO A 64 -1.58 -5.71 7.23
C PRO A 64 -1.11 -4.34 7.69
N GLU A 65 -1.75 -3.83 8.75
CA GLU A 65 -1.45 -2.53 9.32
C GLU A 65 0.03 -2.51 9.73
N THR A 66 0.74 -1.45 9.35
CA THR A 66 2.14 -1.29 9.73
C THR A 66 2.22 -1.08 11.23
N VAL A 67 2.99 -1.93 11.91
CA VAL A 67 3.12 -1.94 13.37
C VAL A 67 3.72 -0.64 13.93
N LEU A 68 4.37 0.17 13.09
CA LEU A 68 4.98 1.43 13.53
C LEU A 68 3.95 2.54 13.65
N ASP A 69 3.89 3.13 14.84
CA ASP A 69 3.31 4.44 15.00
C ASP A 69 4.18 5.48 14.28
N ASN A 70 3.52 6.24 13.41
CA ASN A 70 4.11 7.30 12.64
C ASN A 70 4.55 8.49 13.53
N ASP A 71 3.96 8.65 14.70
CA ASP A 71 4.32 9.72 15.63
C ASP A 71 5.59 9.36 16.43
N GLU A 72 5.72 8.11 16.90
CA GLU A 72 6.93 7.63 17.59
C GLU A 72 8.19 7.76 16.71
N LEU A 73 8.11 7.36 15.44
CA LEU A 73 9.23 7.52 14.51
C LEU A 73 9.57 8.99 14.27
N ARG A 74 8.58 9.90 14.28
CA ARG A 74 8.83 11.34 14.12
C ARG A 74 9.59 11.88 15.33
N GLU A 75 9.16 11.53 16.54
CA GLU A 75 9.79 11.97 17.79
C GLU A 75 11.25 11.50 17.87
N ALA A 76 11.53 10.23 17.56
CA ALA A 76 12.89 9.69 17.56
C ALA A 76 13.81 10.44 16.57
N VAL A 77 13.31 10.78 15.38
CA VAL A 77 14.06 11.55 14.36
C VAL A 77 14.28 13.00 14.77
N GLU A 78 13.32 13.61 15.47
CA GLU A 78 13.44 14.99 15.97
C GLU A 78 14.38 15.10 17.17
N ALA A 79 14.39 14.09 18.04
CA ALA A 79 15.30 14.00 19.17
C ALA A 79 16.76 13.85 18.72
N ASN A 80 17.01 13.05 17.68
CA ASN A 80 18.35 12.89 17.10
C ASN A 80 18.31 12.84 15.56
N PRO A 81 18.42 14.00 14.88
CA PRO A 81 18.42 14.08 13.42
C PRO A 81 19.59 13.35 12.74
N CYS A 82 20.66 13.06 13.48
CA CYS A 82 21.84 12.35 12.98
C CYS A 82 21.76 10.82 13.17
N ALA A 83 20.70 10.31 13.81
CA ALA A 83 20.52 8.89 14.04
C ALA A 83 20.49 8.10 12.73
N THR A 84 21.15 6.95 12.73
CA THR A 84 21.12 6.02 11.61
C THR A 84 19.82 5.23 11.59
N VAL A 85 19.43 4.76 10.40
CA VAL A 85 18.27 3.85 10.24
C VAL A 85 18.40 2.59 11.09
N ARG A 86 19.63 2.15 11.40
CA ARG A 86 19.86 0.98 12.26
C ARG A 86 19.56 1.30 13.73
N GLU A 87 20.03 2.43 14.22
CA GLU A 87 19.76 2.86 15.61
C GLU A 87 18.26 3.07 15.84
N LEU A 88 17.59 3.76 14.91
CA LEU A 88 16.13 3.93 14.96
C LEU A 88 15.37 2.60 14.91
N ALA A 89 15.88 1.63 14.15
CA ALA A 89 15.27 0.30 14.07
C ALA A 89 15.44 -0.50 15.37
N GLU A 90 16.58 -0.35 16.05
CA GLU A 90 16.85 -0.98 17.34
C GLU A 90 16.02 -0.33 18.46
N GLU A 91 15.92 0.99 18.47
CA GLU A 91 15.12 1.76 19.43
C GLU A 91 13.61 1.47 19.30
N LEU A 92 13.09 1.44 18.08
CA LEU A 92 11.67 1.18 17.80
C LEU A 92 11.34 -0.31 17.68
N ASN A 93 12.33 -1.20 17.88
CA ASN A 93 12.20 -2.65 17.78
C ASN A 93 11.52 -3.14 16.47
N VAL A 94 11.93 -2.56 15.34
CA VAL A 94 11.37 -2.87 14.02
C VAL A 94 12.46 -3.16 12.99
N SER A 95 12.06 -3.67 11.83
CA SER A 95 13.01 -3.88 10.75
C SER A 95 13.51 -2.56 10.18
N LYS A 96 14.80 -2.51 9.81
CA LYS A 96 15.42 -1.38 9.09
C LYS A 96 14.65 -0.98 7.84
N LYS A 97 14.06 -1.97 7.14
CA LYS A 97 13.25 -1.74 5.95
C LYS A 97 12.00 -0.93 6.28
N THR A 98 11.32 -1.30 7.37
CA THR A 98 10.12 -0.60 7.84
C THR A 98 10.44 0.87 8.12
N VAL A 99 11.51 1.15 8.88
CA VAL A 99 11.97 2.52 9.16
C VAL A 99 12.29 3.27 7.87
N SER A 100 13.03 2.65 6.94
CA SER A 100 13.37 3.31 5.68
C SER A 100 12.15 3.62 4.81
N ASP A 101 11.16 2.73 4.78
CA ASP A 101 9.94 2.93 3.99
C ASP A 101 9.10 4.06 4.60
N HIS A 102 8.96 4.11 5.92
CA HIS A 102 8.22 5.17 6.63
C HIS A 102 8.91 6.54 6.53
N LEU A 103 10.24 6.59 6.62
CA LEU A 103 10.99 7.84 6.42
C LEU A 103 10.75 8.41 5.02
N LYS A 104 10.69 7.55 3.98
CA LYS A 104 10.37 7.98 2.61
C LYS A 104 8.94 8.46 2.48
N GLU A 105 7.98 7.75 3.07
CA GLU A 105 6.57 8.15 3.09
C GLU A 105 6.37 9.53 3.72
N LYS A 106 7.12 9.83 4.80
CA LYS A 106 7.15 11.15 5.46
C LYS A 106 8.03 12.19 4.74
N GLY A 107 8.65 11.86 3.61
CA GLY A 107 9.50 12.78 2.85
C GLY A 107 10.83 13.14 3.52
N LYS A 108 11.29 12.37 4.50
CA LYS A 108 12.61 12.58 5.13
C LYS A 108 13.71 12.05 4.21
N SER A 109 14.80 12.81 4.10
CA SER A 109 15.98 12.46 3.30
C SER A 109 17.25 12.74 4.08
N LYS A 110 18.27 11.89 3.88
CA LYS A 110 19.60 12.12 4.46
C LYS A 110 20.23 13.35 3.81
N LYS A 111 20.60 14.34 4.62
CA LYS A 111 21.44 15.46 4.21
C LYS A 111 22.78 15.36 4.92
N LEU A 112 23.84 15.83 4.27
CA LEU A 112 25.14 15.97 4.92
C LEU A 112 25.13 17.28 5.71
N ASP A 113 25.83 17.26 6.84
CA ASP A 113 26.03 18.46 7.64
C ASP A 113 26.86 19.49 6.88
N LYS A 114 26.66 20.76 7.23
CA LYS A 114 27.46 21.85 6.69
C LYS A 114 28.85 21.79 7.33
N TRP A 115 29.88 21.93 6.50
CA TRP A 115 31.24 22.03 7.01
C TRP A 115 31.40 23.34 7.80
N VAL A 116 31.85 23.21 9.04
CA VAL A 116 32.17 24.35 9.92
C VAL A 116 33.70 24.46 10.00
N PRO A 117 34.32 25.58 9.58
CA PRO A 117 35.77 25.70 9.52
C PRO A 117 36.47 25.58 10.88
N HIS A 118 35.80 26.00 11.94
CA HIS A 118 36.37 26.04 13.28
C HIS A 118 35.28 26.00 14.36
N ASP A 119 35.51 25.19 15.38
CA ASP A 119 34.66 25.13 16.57
C ASP A 119 34.97 26.31 17.49
N LEU A 120 34.13 27.33 17.43
CA LEU A 120 34.32 28.54 18.22
C LEU A 120 34.01 28.29 19.69
N ASN A 121 34.88 28.81 20.56
CA ASN A 121 34.60 28.90 21.98
C ASN A 121 33.68 30.10 22.30
N ASN A 122 33.08 30.11 23.48
CA ASN A 122 32.08 31.11 23.88
C ASN A 122 32.60 32.55 23.78
N CYS A 123 33.86 32.80 24.20
CA CYS A 123 34.50 34.11 24.05
C CYS A 123 34.58 34.54 22.58
N GLN A 124 34.96 33.64 21.66
CA GLN A 124 35.07 33.93 20.23
C GLN A 124 33.70 34.18 19.57
N LYS A 125 32.63 33.56 20.09
CA LYS A 125 31.26 33.81 19.63
C LYS A 125 30.77 35.21 20.05
N LEU A 126 31.11 35.66 21.26
CA LEU A 126 30.72 36.98 21.78
C LEU A 126 31.39 38.14 21.03
N HIS A 127 32.63 37.97 20.57
CA HIS A 127 33.38 39.01 19.85
C HIS A 127 33.07 39.11 18.35
N ARG A 128 32.06 38.39 17.84
CA ARG A 128 31.68 38.39 16.40
C ARG A 128 30.47 39.26 16.05
N TYR A 129 29.82 39.87 17.04
CA TYR A 129 28.79 40.89 16.86
C TYR A 129 29.37 42.27 17.15
#